data_AF-A0A150Y2E0-F1
#
_entry.id   AF-A0A150Y2E0-F1
#
_cell.length_a   1.000
_cell.length_b   1.000
_cell.length_c   1.000
_cell.angle_alpha   90.00
_cell.angle_beta   90.00
_cell.angle_gamma   90.00
#
_symmetry.space_group_name_H-M   'P 1'
#
loop_
_entity.id
_entity.type
_entity.pdbx_description
1 polymer ?
#
loop_
_entity_poly.entity_id
_entity_poly.type
_entity_poly.pdbx_seq_one_letter_code
_entity_poly.pdbx_strand_id
1 'polypeptide(L)'
;MVTCIGATIGKTGIIRKEGAFNQQINAIVPNKPLSSEFIYYQIISSSFQRAIKNAASSTTLPILNKGRFSKLIFRICPLPEQRAIVSKIEELFSDLDKGIADLKKAQDQLKIYRQAVLKKAFEGELTREWREQQTNLPTADQLLEQIKEERQKHYEQQLENWKQAVKDWEKNGKEGKKPGKPAIYKLFDSPVKTLNLNLPSTWFFDCIGNTCSKTEYGSSSKSNISGKIPVLRMGNMQDGKIDWKDLKYSSDSEEINQYLLKEGDVLFNRTNSPELVGKTVQYKGERPAIFAGYLIRLNQIENIISGAYLNHFLNSHPAKVYGSFVKTDGVNQSNINGDKLSNYPIPICSIEEQHQIVREIETRLSVCDKVEQSITESLEKAKALRQSILKKAFEGTLLSTAEIEKCKQAKDYEPASVLLERIKNSSTKVSAS
;
A
#
# COMPACT_ATOMS: atom_id res chain seq x y z
N MET A 1 -25.15 -1.33 -23.60
CA MET A 1 -25.65 -2.25 -22.54
C MET A 1 -25.41 -1.60 -21.19
N VAL A 2 -26.36 -1.69 -20.26
CA VAL A 2 -26.29 -1.04 -18.93
C VAL A 2 -26.75 -2.02 -17.87
N THR A 3 -25.95 -2.23 -16.82
CA THR A 3 -26.36 -2.99 -15.63
C THR A 3 -27.43 -2.22 -14.86
N CYS A 4 -28.58 -2.84 -14.61
CA CYS A 4 -29.74 -2.21 -14.01
C CYS A 4 -30.14 -2.82 -12.65
N ILE A 5 -29.39 -3.83 -12.17
CA ILE A 5 -29.64 -4.52 -10.89
C ILE A 5 -28.34 -4.65 -10.10
N GLY A 6 -28.39 -4.37 -8.81
CA GLY A 6 -27.33 -4.67 -7.85
C GLY A 6 -26.32 -3.53 -7.64
N ALA A 7 -25.31 -3.77 -6.81
CA ALA A 7 -24.36 -2.75 -6.36
C ALA A 7 -23.58 -2.02 -7.48
N THR A 8 -23.54 -2.60 -8.67
CA THR A 8 -22.85 -2.04 -9.86
C THR A 8 -23.80 -1.40 -10.88
N ILE A 9 -25.01 -1.02 -10.43
CA ILE A 9 -26.00 -0.34 -11.27
C ILE A 9 -25.40 0.87 -12.01
N GLY A 10 -25.72 0.99 -13.30
CA GLY A 10 -25.20 2.02 -14.21
C GLY A 10 -23.91 1.64 -14.92
N LYS A 11 -23.24 0.53 -14.55
CA LYS A 11 -22.08 0.03 -15.31
C LYS A 11 -22.47 -0.23 -16.76
N THR A 12 -21.72 0.35 -17.69
CA THR A 12 -22.11 0.44 -19.09
C THR A 12 -21.01 -0.08 -19.99
N GLY A 13 -21.40 -0.84 -21.01
CA GLY A 13 -20.51 -1.33 -22.06
C GLY A 13 -21.12 -1.14 -23.44
N ILE A 14 -20.27 -0.86 -24.43
CA ILE A 14 -20.60 -0.91 -25.85
C ILE A 14 -20.21 -2.30 -26.37
N ILE A 15 -21.14 -2.97 -27.03
CA ILE A 15 -20.88 -4.27 -27.62
C ILE A 15 -20.23 -4.06 -28.99
N ARG A 16 -19.08 -4.70 -29.25
CA ARG A 16 -18.33 -4.58 -30.52
C ARG A 16 -18.32 -5.86 -31.35
N LYS A 17 -18.81 -6.96 -30.77
CA LYS A 17 -18.97 -8.30 -31.37
C LYS A 17 -20.32 -8.84 -30.94
N GLU A 18 -20.90 -9.77 -31.69
CA GLU A 18 -22.17 -10.40 -31.29
C GLU A 18 -22.06 -11.07 -29.92
N GLY A 19 -23.17 -11.07 -29.17
CA GLY A 19 -23.22 -11.67 -27.84
C GLY A 19 -24.59 -11.57 -27.18
N ALA A 20 -24.75 -12.31 -26.10
CA ALA A 20 -25.94 -12.33 -25.25
C ALA A 20 -25.61 -11.80 -23.83
N PHE A 21 -26.63 -11.36 -23.10
CA PHE A 21 -26.49 -10.85 -21.74
C PHE A 21 -27.62 -11.37 -20.84
N ASN A 22 -27.38 -11.36 -19.52
CA ASN A 22 -28.34 -11.86 -18.54
C ASN A 22 -29.44 -10.82 -18.21
N GLN A 23 -30.43 -11.22 -17.39
CA GLN A 23 -31.58 -10.38 -17.04
C GLN A 23 -31.25 -9.11 -16.25
N GLN A 24 -30.03 -8.97 -15.73
CA GLN A 24 -29.62 -7.78 -14.95
C GLN A 24 -29.19 -6.61 -15.84
N ILE A 25 -29.09 -6.82 -17.15
CA ILE A 25 -28.58 -5.85 -18.11
C ILE A 25 -29.69 -5.44 -19.07
N ASN A 26 -29.83 -4.13 -19.32
CA ASN A 26 -30.65 -3.60 -20.39
C ASN A 26 -29.77 -3.23 -21.60
N ALA A 27 -30.21 -3.60 -22.80
CA ALA A 27 -29.63 -3.12 -24.04
C ALA A 27 -30.35 -1.85 -24.52
N ILE A 28 -29.56 -0.92 -25.08
CA ILE A 28 -30.07 0.22 -25.84
C ILE A 28 -29.61 0.01 -27.27
N VAL A 29 -30.55 0.00 -28.20
CA VAL A 29 -30.31 -0.07 -29.64
C VAL A 29 -30.81 1.25 -30.23
N PRO A 30 -29.92 2.22 -30.52
CA PRO A 30 -30.34 3.51 -31.04
C PRO A 30 -30.94 3.37 -32.45
N ASN A 31 -32.08 4.03 -32.69
CA ASN A 31 -32.62 4.15 -34.05
C ASN A 31 -31.69 5.02 -34.90
N LYS A 32 -31.48 4.63 -36.17
CA LYS A 32 -30.75 5.48 -37.11
C LYS A 32 -31.47 6.83 -37.27
N PRO A 33 -30.76 7.96 -37.25
CA PRO A 33 -29.30 8.08 -37.44
C PRO A 33 -28.45 8.16 -36.15
N LEU A 34 -28.97 7.90 -34.94
CA LEU A 34 -28.23 8.16 -33.70
C LEU A 34 -26.94 7.35 -33.57
N SER A 35 -25.85 7.98 -33.10
CA SER A 35 -24.59 7.28 -32.82
C SER A 35 -24.66 6.48 -31.51
N SER A 36 -24.27 5.21 -31.58
CA SER A 36 -24.20 4.34 -30.40
C SER A 36 -23.10 4.78 -29.42
N GLU A 37 -21.99 5.29 -29.94
CA GLU A 37 -20.87 5.85 -29.18
C GLU A 37 -21.30 7.11 -28.43
N PHE A 38 -22.01 8.02 -29.10
CA PHE A 38 -22.52 9.24 -28.48
C PHE A 38 -23.46 8.91 -27.30
N ILE A 39 -24.39 7.97 -27.49
CA ILE A 39 -25.26 7.48 -26.42
C ILE A 39 -24.46 6.79 -25.31
N TYR A 40 -23.47 5.97 -25.66
CA TYR A 40 -22.58 5.33 -24.68
C TYR A 40 -21.88 6.36 -23.77
N TYR A 41 -21.22 7.36 -24.36
CA TYR A 41 -20.54 8.41 -23.61
C TYR A 41 -21.51 9.21 -22.73
N GLN A 42 -22.75 9.41 -23.19
CA GLN A 42 -23.77 10.08 -22.41
C GLN A 42 -24.16 9.27 -21.17
N ILE A 43 -24.32 7.95 -21.32
CA ILE A 43 -24.70 7.07 -20.20
C ILE A 43 -23.63 7.07 -19.11
N ILE A 44 -22.35 7.06 -19.47
CA ILE A 44 -21.25 7.03 -18.50
C ILE A 44 -20.95 8.40 -17.87
N SER A 45 -21.59 9.48 -18.35
CA SER A 45 -21.46 10.81 -17.77
C SER A 45 -22.01 10.86 -16.34
N SER A 46 -21.38 11.66 -15.48
CA SER A 46 -21.81 11.84 -14.09
C SER A 46 -23.28 12.30 -13.95
N SER A 47 -23.79 13.11 -14.88
CA SER A 47 -25.19 13.54 -14.90
C SER A 47 -26.14 12.38 -15.18
N PHE A 48 -25.83 11.53 -16.16
CA PHE A 48 -26.70 10.41 -16.52
C PHE A 48 -26.63 9.28 -15.50
N GLN A 49 -25.44 9.01 -14.95
CA GLN A 49 -25.27 8.06 -13.84
C GLN A 49 -26.09 8.47 -12.61
N ARG A 50 -26.19 9.77 -12.32
CA ARG A 50 -27.06 10.28 -11.26
C ARG A 50 -28.54 10.05 -11.58
N ALA A 51 -28.96 10.26 -12.83
CA ALA A 51 -30.32 9.96 -13.26
C ALA A 51 -30.67 8.47 -13.12
N ILE A 52 -29.75 7.57 -13.50
CA ILE A 52 -29.89 6.11 -13.29
C ILE A 52 -30.09 5.79 -11.81
N LYS A 53 -29.21 6.32 -10.94
CA LYS A 53 -29.26 6.06 -9.49
C LYS A 53 -30.55 6.59 -8.86
N ASN A 54 -31.00 7.79 -9.25
CA ASN A 54 -32.22 8.39 -8.73
C ASN A 54 -33.49 7.67 -9.20
N ALA A 55 -33.46 7.07 -10.39
CA ALA A 55 -34.60 6.33 -10.94
C ALA A 55 -34.70 4.89 -10.37
N ALA A 56 -33.63 4.38 -9.77
CA ALA A 56 -33.61 3.05 -9.16
C ALA A 56 -34.39 3.06 -7.84
N SER A 57 -35.27 2.09 -7.63
CA SER A 57 -35.86 1.83 -6.31
C SER A 57 -34.88 1.08 -5.43
N SER A 58 -34.90 1.31 -4.11
CA SER A 58 -34.11 0.53 -3.15
C SER A 58 -34.84 0.28 -1.84
N THR A 59 -35.01 -1.01 -1.49
CA THR A 59 -35.25 -1.50 -0.12
C THR A 59 -34.01 -2.19 0.44
N THR A 60 -33.27 -2.95 -0.39
CA THR A 60 -32.00 -3.60 0.00
C THR A 60 -30.95 -3.58 -1.13
N LEU A 61 -31.35 -3.85 -2.38
CA LEU A 61 -30.50 -3.70 -3.57
C LEU A 61 -31.15 -2.75 -4.59
N PRO A 62 -30.38 -1.88 -5.27
CA PRO A 62 -30.94 -0.96 -6.24
C PRO A 62 -31.38 -1.72 -7.50
N ILE A 63 -32.61 -1.45 -7.94
CA ILE A 63 -33.20 -2.02 -9.16
C ILE A 63 -33.79 -0.89 -10.00
N LEU A 64 -33.39 -0.85 -11.27
CA LEU A 64 -33.96 0.03 -12.29
C LEU A 64 -34.64 -0.82 -13.38
N ASN A 65 -35.96 -1.01 -13.24
CA ASN A 65 -36.72 -1.79 -14.21
C ASN A 65 -36.75 -1.12 -15.60
N LYS A 66 -37.06 -1.90 -16.64
CA LYS A 66 -37.13 -1.45 -18.04
C LYS A 66 -38.03 -0.22 -18.22
N GLY A 67 -39.21 -0.21 -17.58
CA GLY A 67 -40.17 0.89 -17.70
C GLY A 67 -39.63 2.24 -17.19
N ARG A 68 -38.91 2.25 -16.05
CA ARG A 68 -38.24 3.45 -15.54
C ARG A 68 -36.97 3.79 -16.34
N PHE A 69 -36.21 2.77 -16.75
CA PHE A 69 -35.02 2.94 -17.58
C PHE A 69 -35.34 3.65 -18.91
N SER A 70 -36.42 3.26 -19.57
CA SER A 70 -36.88 3.87 -20.83
C SER A 70 -37.37 5.32 -20.68
N LYS A 71 -37.58 5.82 -19.45
CA LYS A 71 -37.97 7.22 -19.18
C LYS A 71 -36.77 8.13 -18.97
N LEU A 72 -35.55 7.60 -18.93
CA LEU A 72 -34.34 8.41 -18.80
C LEU A 72 -34.16 9.28 -20.06
N ILE A 73 -33.84 10.55 -19.84
CA ILE A 73 -33.78 11.55 -20.90
C ILE A 73 -32.36 11.61 -21.47
N PHE A 74 -32.28 11.46 -22.80
CA PHE A 74 -31.07 11.73 -23.56
C PHE A 74 -31.12 13.13 -24.17
N ARG A 75 -30.00 13.83 -24.13
CA ARG A 75 -29.71 15.01 -24.93
C ARG A 75 -29.32 14.57 -26.33
N ILE A 76 -29.87 15.22 -27.34
CA ILE A 76 -29.62 14.93 -28.75
C ILE A 76 -29.13 16.22 -29.42
N CYS A 77 -28.10 16.09 -30.25
CA CYS A 77 -27.59 17.14 -31.14
C CYS A 77 -27.58 16.61 -32.60
N PRO A 78 -27.40 17.48 -33.62
CA PRO A 78 -27.24 17.06 -35.01
C PRO A 78 -26.19 15.97 -35.19
N LEU A 79 -26.37 15.09 -36.18
CA LEU A 79 -25.48 13.94 -36.38
C LEU A 79 -24.00 14.32 -36.59
N PRO A 80 -23.65 15.37 -37.37
CA PRO A 80 -22.27 15.83 -37.47
C PRO A 80 -21.67 16.23 -36.12
N GLU A 81 -22.45 16.89 -35.25
CA GLU A 81 -22.03 17.27 -33.91
C GLU A 81 -21.85 16.04 -33.00
N GLN A 82 -22.73 15.03 -33.09
CA GLN A 82 -22.56 13.77 -32.35
C GLN A 82 -21.22 13.11 -32.69
N ARG A 83 -20.88 13.03 -33.99
CA ARG A 83 -19.59 12.46 -34.44
C ARG A 83 -18.41 13.28 -33.96
N ALA A 84 -18.49 14.61 -34.05
CA ALA A 84 -17.43 15.50 -33.60
C ALA A 84 -17.21 15.40 -32.07
N ILE A 85 -18.29 15.37 -31.28
CA ILE A 85 -18.22 15.16 -29.82
C ILE A 85 -17.57 13.83 -29.48
N VAL A 86 -17.99 12.74 -30.14
CA VAL A 86 -17.40 11.40 -29.93
C VAL A 86 -15.91 11.42 -30.26
N SER A 87 -15.54 11.94 -31.43
CA SER A 87 -14.13 12.04 -31.86
C SER A 87 -13.30 12.84 -30.86
N LYS A 88 -13.82 13.96 -30.34
CA LYS A 88 -13.11 14.80 -29.37
C LYS A 88 -12.97 14.12 -28.00
N ILE A 89 -14.00 13.41 -27.55
CA ILE A 89 -13.92 12.61 -26.31
C ILE A 89 -12.86 11.51 -26.46
N GLU A 90 -12.87 10.78 -27.58
CA GLU A 90 -11.91 9.68 -27.83
C GLU A 90 -10.46 10.19 -27.89
N GLU A 91 -10.22 11.32 -28.58
CA GLU A 91 -8.92 12.00 -28.61
C GLU A 91 -8.44 12.33 -27.19
N LEU A 92 -9.25 13.06 -26.41
CA LEU A 92 -8.89 13.49 -25.07
C LEU A 92 -8.73 12.31 -24.08
N PHE A 93 -9.56 11.27 -24.23
CA PHE A 93 -9.46 10.07 -23.40
C PHE A 93 -8.21 9.25 -23.73
N SER A 94 -7.85 9.15 -25.01
CA SER A 94 -6.60 8.50 -25.43
C SER A 94 -5.39 9.18 -24.79
N ASP A 95 -5.32 10.52 -24.81
CA ASP A 95 -4.20 11.24 -24.22
C ASP A 95 -4.17 11.13 -22.69
N LEU A 96 -5.35 11.16 -22.06
CA LEU A 96 -5.48 10.93 -20.62
C LEU A 96 -5.03 9.51 -20.22
N ASP A 97 -5.40 8.50 -21.01
CA ASP A 97 -5.06 7.10 -20.75
C ASP A 97 -3.55 6.85 -20.90
N LYS A 98 -2.89 7.51 -21.87
CA LYS A 98 -1.41 7.52 -21.97
C LYS A 98 -0.78 8.13 -20.72
N GLY A 99 -1.25 9.30 -20.28
CA GLY A 99 -0.74 9.94 -19.06
C GLY A 99 -0.92 9.09 -17.80
N ILE A 100 -2.08 8.42 -17.65
CA ILE A 100 -2.32 7.47 -16.56
C ILE A 100 -1.36 6.28 -16.63
N ALA A 101 -1.08 5.76 -17.82
CA ALA A 101 -0.14 4.65 -18.02
C ALA A 101 1.29 5.05 -17.63
N ASP A 102 1.73 6.25 -18.02
CA ASP A 102 3.05 6.78 -17.67
C ASP A 102 3.19 7.00 -16.15
N LEU A 103 2.16 7.53 -15.50
CA LEU A 103 2.12 7.70 -14.04
C LEU A 103 2.23 6.35 -13.31
N LYS A 104 1.50 5.32 -13.76
CA LYS A 104 1.60 3.97 -13.18
C LYS A 104 3.00 3.36 -13.38
N LYS A 105 3.58 3.54 -14.57
CA LYS A 105 4.94 3.10 -14.85
C LYS A 105 5.95 3.77 -13.92
N ALA A 106 5.79 5.07 -13.64
CA ALA A 106 6.62 5.79 -12.68
C ALA A 106 6.48 5.22 -11.25
N GLN A 107 5.27 4.85 -10.80
CA GLN A 107 5.07 4.19 -9.49
C GLN A 107 5.82 2.85 -9.39
N ASP A 108 5.80 2.05 -10.45
CA ASP A 108 6.52 0.77 -10.47
C ASP A 108 8.04 0.98 -10.48
N GLN A 109 8.54 2.00 -11.21
CA GLN A 109 9.95 2.39 -11.18
C GLN A 109 10.38 2.89 -9.80
N LEU A 110 9.53 3.63 -9.09
CA LEU A 110 9.77 4.07 -7.71
C LEU A 110 9.99 2.87 -6.78
N LYS A 111 9.18 1.81 -6.88
CA LYS A 111 9.37 0.59 -6.07
C LYS A 111 10.75 -0.04 -6.28
N ILE A 112 11.19 -0.12 -7.53
CA ILE A 112 12.52 -0.65 -7.90
C ILE A 112 13.62 0.25 -7.33
N TYR A 113 13.50 1.56 -7.52
CA TYR A 113 14.46 2.53 -7.02
C TYR A 113 14.63 2.46 -5.49
N ARG A 114 13.53 2.35 -4.73
CA ARG A 114 13.59 2.20 -3.26
C ARG A 114 14.43 1.00 -2.86
N GLN A 115 14.26 -0.14 -3.53
CA GLN A 115 15.06 -1.33 -3.25
C GLN A 115 16.52 -1.18 -3.67
N ALA A 116 16.79 -0.47 -4.77
CA ALA A 116 18.16 -0.15 -5.19
C ALA A 116 18.87 0.78 -4.19
N VAL A 117 18.17 1.77 -3.62
CA VAL A 117 18.69 2.64 -2.56
C VAL A 117 19.07 1.81 -1.34
N LEU A 118 18.17 0.94 -0.86
CA LEU A 118 18.47 0.07 0.29
C LEU A 118 19.66 -0.85 0.00
N LYS A 119 19.71 -1.50 -1.18
CA LYS A 119 20.85 -2.35 -1.56
C LYS A 119 22.17 -1.58 -1.49
N LYS A 120 22.25 -0.41 -2.13
CA LYS A 120 23.44 0.45 -2.10
C LYS A 120 23.81 0.89 -0.68
N ALA A 121 22.82 1.17 0.17
CA ALA A 121 23.04 1.54 1.55
C ALA A 121 23.74 0.42 2.34
N PHE A 122 23.28 -0.82 2.19
CA PHE A 122 23.84 -1.99 2.87
C PHE A 122 25.06 -2.61 2.17
N GLU A 123 25.48 -2.05 1.03
CA GLU A 123 26.81 -2.24 0.43
C GLU A 123 27.80 -1.14 0.87
N GLY A 124 27.34 -0.19 1.70
CA GLY A 124 28.17 0.93 2.19
C GLY A 124 28.45 2.00 1.13
N GLU A 125 27.77 1.97 -0.01
CA GLU A 125 27.95 2.93 -1.11
C GLU A 125 27.46 4.32 -0.74
N LEU A 126 26.36 4.41 0.01
CA LEU A 126 25.75 5.71 0.36
C LEU A 126 26.58 6.50 1.38
N THR A 127 27.45 5.83 2.15
CA THR A 127 28.31 6.45 3.16
C THR A 127 29.79 6.40 2.80
N ARG A 128 30.15 6.04 1.55
CA ARG A 128 31.55 5.90 1.14
C ARG A 128 32.36 7.18 1.38
N GLU A 129 31.90 8.30 0.86
CA GLU A 129 32.59 9.60 1.02
C GLU A 129 32.67 10.01 2.49
N TRP A 130 31.60 9.80 3.26
CA TRP A 130 31.59 10.06 4.69
C TRP A 130 32.63 9.20 5.43
N ARG A 131 32.75 7.91 5.07
CA ARG A 131 33.68 6.95 5.67
C ARG A 131 35.13 7.34 5.41
N GLU A 132 35.44 7.79 4.20
CA GLU A 132 36.78 8.26 3.80
C GLU A 132 37.23 9.51 4.60
N GLN A 133 36.28 10.30 5.10
CA GLN A 133 36.56 11.49 5.92
C GLN A 133 36.75 11.17 7.41
N GLN A 134 36.48 9.94 7.85
CA GLN A 134 36.63 9.58 9.26
C GLN A 134 38.06 9.11 9.57
N THR A 135 38.64 9.63 10.66
CA THR A 135 39.99 9.25 11.08
C THR A 135 40.02 8.12 12.11
N ASN A 136 38.92 7.90 12.83
CA ASN A 136 38.88 7.07 14.04
C ASN A 136 37.83 5.95 13.98
N LEU A 137 37.46 5.48 12.79
CA LEU A 137 36.55 4.33 12.68
C LEU A 137 37.25 3.04 13.11
N PRO A 138 36.56 2.15 13.85
CA PRO A 138 37.12 0.85 14.19
C PRO A 138 37.28 -0.01 12.92
N THR A 139 38.30 -0.85 12.92
CA THR A 139 38.39 -1.99 12.00
C THR A 139 37.29 -3.02 12.31
N ALA A 140 37.03 -3.95 11.38
CA ALA A 140 36.04 -5.01 11.59
C ALA A 140 36.31 -5.83 12.87
N ASP A 141 37.57 -6.20 13.12
CA ASP A 141 37.96 -6.96 14.31
C ASP A 141 37.80 -6.15 15.61
N GLN A 142 38.17 -4.86 15.59
CA GLN A 142 37.97 -3.97 16.74
C GLN A 142 36.48 -3.78 17.05
N LEU A 143 35.64 -3.61 16.02
CA LEU A 143 34.20 -3.47 16.17
C LEU A 143 33.57 -4.76 16.73
N LEU A 144 34.03 -5.93 16.26
CA LEU A 144 33.57 -7.21 16.81
C LEU A 144 33.89 -7.34 18.30
N GLU A 145 35.08 -6.88 18.74
CA GLU A 145 35.44 -6.89 20.15
C GLU A 145 34.59 -5.91 20.97
N GLN A 146 34.37 -4.69 20.47
CA GLN A 146 33.45 -3.72 21.07
C GLN A 146 32.04 -4.31 21.25
N ILE A 147 31.53 -5.04 20.25
CA ILE A 147 30.22 -5.71 20.32
C ILE A 147 30.19 -6.79 21.41
N LYS A 148 31.27 -7.56 21.60
CA LYS A 148 31.35 -8.53 22.70
C LYS A 148 31.32 -7.83 24.06
N GLU A 149 32.08 -6.76 24.23
CA GLU A 149 32.10 -5.97 25.46
C GLU A 149 30.74 -5.35 25.77
N GLU A 150 30.09 -4.72 24.79
CA GLU A 150 28.77 -4.11 24.98
C GLU A 150 27.68 -5.14 25.32
N ARG A 151 27.75 -6.35 24.74
CA ARG A 151 26.87 -7.45 25.15
C ARG A 151 27.09 -7.84 26.60
N GLN A 152 28.35 -8.01 27.00
CA GLN A 152 28.69 -8.40 28.36
C GLN A 152 28.18 -7.36 29.36
N LYS A 153 28.44 -6.06 29.10
CA LYS A 153 27.91 -4.95 29.91
C LYS A 153 26.38 -4.98 29.98
N HIS A 154 25.71 -5.19 28.86
CA HIS A 154 24.25 -5.26 28.83
C HIS A 154 23.71 -6.45 29.68
N TYR A 155 24.35 -7.62 29.62
CA TYR A 155 23.97 -8.76 30.46
C TYR A 155 24.17 -8.50 31.95
N GLU A 156 25.31 -7.91 32.33
CA GLU A 156 25.60 -7.54 33.71
C GLU A 156 24.56 -6.56 34.26
N GLN A 157 24.18 -5.56 33.46
CA GLN A 157 23.11 -4.63 33.80
C GLN A 157 21.76 -5.34 33.97
N GLN A 158 21.42 -6.30 33.09
CA GLN A 158 20.21 -7.11 33.23
C GLN A 158 20.22 -7.95 34.50
N LEU A 159 21.36 -8.54 34.86
CA LEU A 159 21.51 -9.30 36.10
C LEU A 159 21.30 -8.41 37.33
N GLU A 160 21.83 -7.20 37.32
CA GLU A 160 21.65 -6.27 38.45
C GLU A 160 20.20 -5.80 38.57
N ASN A 161 19.57 -5.44 37.45
CA ASN A 161 18.14 -5.10 37.41
C ASN A 161 17.27 -6.26 37.91
N TRP A 162 17.60 -7.49 37.53
CA TRP A 162 16.91 -8.68 38.01
C TRP A 162 17.07 -8.88 39.52
N LYS A 163 18.29 -8.77 40.05
CA LYS A 163 18.52 -8.87 41.51
C LYS A 163 17.71 -7.83 42.27
N GLN A 164 17.68 -6.59 41.77
CA GLN A 164 16.89 -5.53 42.38
C GLN A 164 15.39 -5.84 42.33
N ALA A 165 14.87 -6.27 41.18
CA ALA A 165 13.46 -6.67 41.05
C ALA A 165 13.09 -7.83 41.98
N VAL A 166 13.99 -8.80 42.19
CA VAL A 166 13.77 -9.89 43.16
C VAL A 166 13.72 -9.35 44.60
N LYS A 167 14.61 -8.43 44.99
CA LYS A 167 14.58 -7.78 46.32
C LYS A 167 13.27 -7.03 46.53
N ASP A 168 12.81 -6.28 45.53
CA ASP A 168 11.56 -5.51 45.61
C ASP A 168 10.34 -6.44 45.71
N TRP A 169 10.34 -7.54 44.95
CA TRP A 169 9.31 -8.60 45.05
C TRP A 169 9.28 -9.24 46.43
N GLU A 170 10.43 -9.54 47.04
CA GLU A 170 10.52 -10.08 48.40
C GLU A 170 10.02 -9.07 49.45
N LYS A 171 10.38 -7.79 49.30
CA LYS A 171 9.94 -6.71 50.18
C LYS A 171 8.42 -6.48 50.10
N ASN A 172 7.84 -6.64 48.93
CA ASN A 172 6.39 -6.50 48.70
C ASN A 172 5.60 -7.78 49.04
N GLY A 173 6.13 -8.64 49.91
CA GLY A 173 5.40 -9.83 50.39
C GLY A 173 5.25 -10.94 49.36
N LYS A 174 6.08 -10.96 48.31
CA LYS A 174 6.07 -11.98 47.23
C LYS A 174 4.78 -11.99 46.40
N GLU A 175 4.11 -10.84 46.30
CA GLU A 175 2.91 -10.69 45.49
C GLU A 175 3.23 -10.80 43.98
N GLY A 176 2.41 -11.55 43.24
CA GLY A 176 2.57 -11.76 41.80
C GLY A 176 3.70 -12.73 41.40
N LYS A 177 4.05 -12.72 40.11
CA LYS A 177 5.03 -13.66 39.53
C LYS A 177 6.47 -13.24 39.88
N LYS A 178 7.23 -14.17 40.47
CA LYS A 178 8.66 -13.96 40.77
C LYS A 178 9.43 -13.54 39.50
N PRO A 179 10.27 -12.49 39.55
CA PRO A 179 11.11 -12.10 38.43
C PRO A 179 12.04 -13.24 37.99
N GLY A 180 11.99 -13.59 36.71
CA GLY A 180 12.83 -14.64 36.12
C GLY A 180 14.26 -14.15 35.89
N LYS A 181 15.24 -15.01 36.16
CA LYS A 181 16.66 -14.69 35.90
C LYS A 181 16.87 -14.47 34.40
N PRO A 182 17.62 -13.43 33.99
CA PRO A 182 18.01 -13.23 32.60
C PRO A 182 18.69 -14.49 32.04
N ALA A 183 18.27 -14.91 30.85
CA ALA A 183 18.94 -15.99 30.14
C ALA A 183 20.30 -15.52 29.60
N ILE A 184 21.27 -16.43 29.56
CA ILE A 184 22.54 -16.17 28.88
C ILE A 184 22.26 -16.03 27.38
N TYR A 185 22.95 -15.09 26.71
CA TYR A 185 22.80 -14.91 25.28
C TYR A 185 23.17 -16.19 24.53
N LYS A 186 22.24 -16.65 23.70
CA LYS A 186 22.52 -17.65 22.69
C LYS A 186 23.27 -16.95 21.56
N LEU A 187 24.56 -17.22 21.44
CA LEU A 187 25.37 -16.76 20.31
C LEU A 187 25.14 -17.66 19.10
N PHE A 188 25.29 -17.06 17.92
CA PHE A 188 25.20 -17.75 16.64
C PHE A 188 26.56 -17.64 15.95
N ASP A 189 27.17 -18.77 15.60
CA ASP A 189 28.53 -18.79 15.06
C ASP A 189 28.64 -18.14 13.68
N SER A 190 27.69 -18.45 12.79
CA SER A 190 27.59 -17.82 11.47
C SER A 190 26.19 -17.97 10.88
N PRO A 191 25.78 -17.08 9.97
CA PRO A 191 24.53 -17.24 9.24
C PRO A 191 24.60 -18.46 8.32
N VAL A 192 23.47 -19.16 8.16
CA VAL A 192 23.35 -20.40 7.35
C VAL A 192 23.76 -20.18 5.88
N LYS A 193 23.64 -18.95 5.38
CA LYS A 193 24.04 -18.55 4.03
C LYS A 193 24.46 -17.08 4.03
N THR A 194 25.48 -16.75 3.24
CA THR A 194 25.91 -15.36 3.05
C THR A 194 24.96 -14.60 2.12
N LEU A 195 24.84 -13.30 2.35
CA LEU A 195 24.11 -12.41 1.45
C LEU A 195 25.01 -12.04 0.27
N ASN A 196 24.39 -11.82 -0.89
CA ASN A 196 25.08 -11.28 -2.05
C ASN A 196 25.16 -9.74 -1.94
N LEU A 197 26.02 -9.27 -1.03
CA LEU A 197 26.36 -7.86 -0.84
C LEU A 197 27.88 -7.71 -0.79
N ASN A 198 28.39 -6.70 -1.48
CA ASN A 198 29.80 -6.32 -1.39
C ASN A 198 29.96 -5.35 -0.22
N LEU A 199 30.67 -5.78 0.82
CA LEU A 199 30.86 -4.97 2.02
C LEU A 199 32.19 -4.20 1.97
N PRO A 200 32.25 -2.99 2.55
CA PRO A 200 33.51 -2.30 2.85
C PRO A 200 34.41 -3.15 3.77
N SER A 201 35.72 -2.94 3.74
CA SER A 201 36.69 -3.69 4.56
C SER A 201 36.55 -3.48 6.06
N THR A 202 35.90 -2.39 6.49
CA THR A 202 35.59 -2.11 7.89
C THR A 202 34.32 -2.78 8.38
N TRP A 203 33.57 -3.43 7.49
CA TRP A 203 32.31 -4.09 7.79
C TRP A 203 32.49 -5.61 7.79
N PHE A 204 31.56 -6.30 8.44
CA PHE A 204 31.48 -7.75 8.39
C PHE A 204 30.02 -8.22 8.50
N PHE A 205 29.76 -9.47 8.18
CA PHE A 205 28.46 -10.08 8.45
C PHE A 205 28.42 -10.67 9.85
N ASP A 206 27.33 -10.42 10.57
CA ASP A 206 26.99 -11.13 11.80
C ASP A 206 25.53 -11.62 11.74
N CYS A 207 25.09 -12.35 12.76
CA CYS A 207 23.71 -12.77 12.95
C CYS A 207 22.93 -11.69 13.72
N ILE A 208 21.68 -11.43 13.34
CA ILE A 208 20.81 -10.49 14.10
C ILE A 208 20.73 -10.87 15.58
N GLY A 209 20.69 -12.17 15.89
CA GLY A 209 20.68 -12.68 17.27
C GLY A 209 21.91 -12.29 18.09
N ASN A 210 23.03 -11.98 17.44
CA ASN A 210 24.24 -11.50 18.11
C ASN A 210 24.21 -9.99 18.39
N THR A 211 23.24 -9.25 17.84
CA THR A 211 23.04 -7.80 18.05
C THR A 211 21.85 -7.46 18.95
N CYS A 212 21.00 -8.46 19.23
CA CYS A 212 19.79 -8.31 20.02
C CYS A 212 19.85 -9.17 21.29
N SER A 213 19.27 -8.70 22.38
CA SER A 213 19.24 -9.45 23.65
C SER A 213 18.28 -10.64 23.62
N LYS A 214 17.17 -10.53 22.88
CA LYS A 214 16.20 -11.62 22.64
C LYS A 214 15.23 -11.27 21.50
N THR A 215 14.61 -12.30 20.93
CA THR A 215 13.36 -12.18 20.16
C THR A 215 12.17 -12.47 21.07
N GLU A 216 11.13 -11.65 21.01
CA GLU A 216 9.95 -11.80 21.87
C GLU A 216 8.66 -11.82 21.06
N TYR A 217 7.79 -12.79 21.32
CA TYR A 217 6.51 -12.88 20.63
C TYR A 217 5.48 -12.02 21.33
N GLY A 218 4.58 -11.41 20.55
CA GLY A 218 3.48 -10.62 21.10
C GLY A 218 2.38 -11.47 21.74
N SER A 219 1.29 -10.80 22.09
CA SER A 219 0.17 -11.43 22.76
C SER A 219 -0.59 -12.45 21.89
N SER A 220 -0.88 -13.61 22.47
CA SER A 220 -1.78 -14.62 21.90
C SER A 220 -3.27 -14.38 22.22
N SER A 221 -3.59 -13.39 23.04
CA SER A 221 -4.95 -13.08 23.47
C SER A 221 -5.79 -12.54 22.32
N LYS A 222 -7.11 -12.79 22.38
CA LYS A 222 -8.05 -12.32 21.36
C LYS A 222 -8.28 -10.81 21.52
N SER A 223 -7.91 -10.04 20.51
CA SER A 223 -8.10 -8.59 20.47
C SER A 223 -9.55 -8.19 20.15
N ASN A 224 -10.01 -7.05 20.68
CA ASN A 224 -11.37 -6.52 20.54
C ASN A 224 -11.47 -5.38 19.51
N ILE A 225 -12.71 -5.02 19.11
CA ILE A 225 -12.98 -3.89 18.19
C ILE A 225 -12.74 -2.53 18.88
N SER A 226 -12.88 -2.48 20.21
CA SER A 226 -12.63 -1.31 21.05
C SER A 226 -11.93 -1.74 22.35
N GLY A 227 -11.24 -0.80 23.01
CA GLY A 227 -10.50 -1.05 24.25
C GLY A 227 -9.55 0.08 24.60
N LYS A 228 -8.71 -0.11 25.62
CA LYS A 228 -7.80 0.93 26.14
C LYS A 228 -6.59 1.16 25.24
N ILE A 229 -5.92 0.08 24.83
CA ILE A 229 -4.63 0.14 24.11
C ILE A 229 -4.75 -0.61 22.79
N PRO A 230 -4.29 -0.04 21.66
CA PRO A 230 -4.24 -0.75 20.38
C PRO A 230 -3.28 -1.94 20.41
N VAL A 231 -3.68 -2.99 19.70
CA VAL A 231 -2.87 -4.17 19.40
C VAL A 231 -2.46 -4.08 17.93
N LEU A 232 -1.18 -3.86 17.66
CA LEU A 232 -0.61 -3.85 16.32
C LEU A 232 -0.63 -5.25 15.73
N ARG A 233 -1.12 -5.33 14.48
CA ARG A 233 -1.31 -6.56 13.72
C ARG A 233 -0.53 -6.50 12.41
N MET A 234 -0.49 -7.62 11.68
CA MET A 234 0.23 -7.74 10.40
C MET A 234 -0.26 -6.75 9.34
N GLY A 235 -1.55 -6.36 9.39
CA GLY A 235 -2.14 -5.35 8.51
C GLY A 235 -1.70 -3.92 8.83
N ASN A 236 -1.22 -3.67 10.05
CA ASN A 236 -0.74 -2.36 10.49
C ASN A 236 0.72 -2.11 10.09
N MET A 237 1.38 -3.04 9.41
CA MET A 237 2.78 -2.92 9.00
C MET A 237 2.84 -2.66 7.49
N GLN A 238 3.19 -1.44 7.09
CA GLN A 238 3.25 -1.04 5.69
C GLN A 238 4.53 -0.24 5.40
N ASP A 239 5.32 -0.71 4.43
CA ASP A 239 6.51 -0.01 3.93
C ASP A 239 7.48 0.49 5.01
N GLY A 240 7.71 -0.31 6.05
CA GLY A 240 8.62 0.05 7.15
C GLY A 240 8.00 0.95 8.23
N LYS A 241 6.72 1.32 8.10
CA LYS A 241 5.98 2.24 8.97
C LYS A 241 4.71 1.59 9.51
N ILE A 242 4.21 2.11 10.63
CA ILE A 242 2.96 1.67 11.24
C ILE A 242 1.78 2.42 10.59
N ASP A 243 0.81 1.68 10.07
CA ASP A 243 -0.51 2.19 9.67
C ASP A 243 -1.50 2.02 10.82
N TRP A 244 -1.97 3.16 11.34
CA TRP A 244 -2.89 3.24 12.47
C TRP A 244 -4.37 3.11 12.09
N LYS A 245 -4.67 2.62 10.88
CA LYS A 245 -6.04 2.26 10.44
C LYS A 245 -6.41 0.82 10.84
N ASP A 246 -7.71 0.51 10.84
CA ASP A 246 -8.26 -0.82 11.19
C ASP A 246 -7.64 -1.46 12.45
N LEU A 247 -7.64 -0.72 13.55
CA LEU A 247 -7.03 -1.16 14.80
C LEU A 247 -7.94 -2.13 15.56
N LYS A 248 -7.29 -3.01 16.33
CA LYS A 248 -7.91 -3.80 17.41
C LYS A 248 -7.29 -3.41 18.73
N TYR A 249 -7.91 -3.80 19.83
CA TYR A 249 -7.58 -3.27 21.15
C TYR A 249 -7.57 -4.35 22.23
N SER A 250 -6.78 -4.10 23.27
CA SER A 250 -6.85 -4.80 24.56
C SER A 250 -7.14 -3.81 25.69
N SER A 251 -7.76 -4.32 26.75
CA SER A 251 -7.99 -3.61 28.02
C SER A 251 -7.44 -4.39 29.22
N ASP A 252 -6.79 -5.52 28.97
CA ASP A 252 -6.18 -6.38 29.99
C ASP A 252 -4.87 -5.75 30.46
N SER A 253 -4.81 -5.36 31.74
CA SER A 253 -3.67 -4.67 32.31
C SER A 253 -2.39 -5.53 32.33
N GLU A 254 -2.50 -6.85 32.51
CA GLU A 254 -1.34 -7.74 32.54
C GLU A 254 -0.74 -7.88 31.14
N GLU A 255 -1.60 -8.10 30.15
CA GLU A 255 -1.20 -8.16 28.74
C GLU A 255 -0.56 -6.84 28.29
N ILE A 256 -1.18 -5.71 28.65
CA ILE A 256 -0.68 -4.38 28.32
C ILE A 256 0.70 -4.17 28.92
N ASN A 257 0.88 -4.46 30.21
CA ASN A 257 2.17 -4.28 30.89
C ASN A 257 3.28 -5.15 30.30
N GLN A 258 2.95 -6.37 29.87
CA GLN A 258 3.93 -7.29 29.31
C GLN A 258 4.41 -6.89 27.91
N TYR A 259 3.48 -6.47 27.03
CA TYR A 259 3.76 -6.26 25.61
C TYR A 259 3.79 -4.79 25.18
N LEU A 260 3.81 -3.86 26.13
CA LEU A 260 3.92 -2.43 25.84
C LEU A 260 5.19 -2.15 25.01
N LEU A 261 4.99 -1.48 23.89
CA LEU A 261 6.05 -1.05 23.00
C LEU A 261 6.76 0.18 23.56
N LYS A 262 8.08 0.19 23.40
CA LYS A 262 8.94 1.33 23.68
C LYS A 262 9.43 1.93 22.38
N GLU A 263 9.57 3.25 22.35
CA GLU A 263 10.15 3.93 21.18
C GLU A 263 11.47 3.25 20.78
N GLY A 264 11.62 3.01 19.48
CA GLY A 264 12.74 2.27 18.92
C GLY A 264 12.46 0.79 18.69
N ASP A 265 11.50 0.17 19.39
CA ASP A 265 11.17 -1.25 19.24
C ASP A 265 10.94 -1.62 17.76
N VAL A 266 11.59 -2.70 17.31
CA VAL A 266 11.44 -3.21 15.94
C VAL A 266 10.53 -4.44 15.95
N LEU A 267 9.46 -4.38 15.16
CA LEU A 267 8.50 -5.47 14.99
C LEU A 267 8.69 -6.15 13.64
N PHE A 268 8.76 -7.48 13.66
CA PHE A 268 8.90 -8.35 12.50
C PHE A 268 7.67 -9.25 12.34
N ASN A 269 7.09 -9.27 11.14
CA ASN A 269 5.92 -10.07 10.81
C ASN A 269 6.31 -11.52 10.53
N ARG A 270 6.27 -12.36 11.57
CA ARG A 270 6.70 -13.77 11.48
C ARG A 270 5.75 -14.68 10.73
N THR A 271 4.49 -14.30 10.56
CA THR A 271 3.49 -15.17 9.95
C THR A 271 2.57 -14.40 9.00
N ASN A 272 2.62 -14.73 7.71
CA ASN A 272 1.76 -14.11 6.69
C ASN A 272 1.67 -15.00 5.43
N SER A 273 1.07 -14.50 4.35
CA SER A 273 1.25 -15.10 3.04
C SER A 273 2.74 -15.09 2.63
N PRO A 274 3.17 -16.00 1.74
CA PRO A 274 4.58 -16.13 1.35
C PRO A 274 5.24 -14.84 0.85
N GLU A 275 4.48 -13.97 0.21
CA GLU A 275 4.95 -12.70 -0.34
C GLU A 275 4.97 -11.54 0.68
N LEU A 276 4.28 -11.68 1.81
CA LEU A 276 4.16 -10.63 2.84
C LEU A 276 4.83 -10.97 4.17
N VAL A 277 5.31 -12.20 4.35
CA VAL A 277 6.07 -12.59 5.55
C VAL A 277 7.39 -11.79 5.61
N GLY A 278 7.77 -11.38 6.81
CA GLY A 278 9.01 -10.63 7.04
C GLY A 278 8.93 -9.12 6.85
N LYS A 279 7.73 -8.56 6.65
CA LYS A 279 7.52 -7.11 6.84
C LYS A 279 8.05 -6.69 8.20
N THR A 280 8.78 -5.59 8.24
CA THR A 280 9.35 -5.05 9.47
C THR A 280 8.94 -3.60 9.64
N VAL A 281 8.72 -3.14 10.87
CA VAL A 281 8.50 -1.73 11.18
C VAL A 281 9.25 -1.37 12.45
N GLN A 282 9.67 -0.11 12.55
CA GLN A 282 10.11 0.48 13.80
C GLN A 282 8.94 1.24 14.42
N TYR A 283 8.70 1.04 15.72
CA TYR A 283 7.75 1.85 16.48
C TYR A 283 8.42 3.15 16.93
N LYS A 284 7.81 4.30 16.62
CA LYS A 284 8.37 5.63 16.87
C LYS A 284 7.72 6.33 18.07
N GLY A 285 7.09 5.57 18.97
CA GLY A 285 6.48 6.15 20.17
C GLY A 285 5.20 6.97 19.90
N GLU A 286 4.58 6.83 18.73
CA GLU A 286 3.52 7.76 18.29
C GLU A 286 2.28 7.72 19.19
N ARG A 287 1.98 6.55 19.76
CA ARG A 287 0.91 6.34 20.75
C ARG A 287 1.09 4.99 21.44
N PRO A 288 0.77 4.87 22.75
CA PRO A 288 0.85 3.60 23.47
C PRO A 288 0.20 2.45 22.70
N ALA A 289 0.94 1.36 22.55
CA ALA A 289 0.49 0.19 21.79
C ALA A 289 1.17 -1.09 22.27
N ILE A 290 0.48 -2.21 22.09
CA ILE A 290 1.04 -3.57 22.19
C ILE A 290 0.99 -4.25 20.82
N PHE A 291 1.47 -5.49 20.72
CA PHE A 291 1.58 -6.20 19.45
C PHE A 291 1.11 -7.65 19.57
N ALA A 292 0.56 -8.18 18.47
CA ALA A 292 0.02 -9.54 18.41
C ALA A 292 1.10 -10.63 18.26
N GLY A 293 0.78 -11.88 18.64
CA GLY A 293 1.73 -13.00 18.72
C GLY A 293 2.25 -13.57 17.40
N TYR A 294 1.67 -13.15 16.27
CA TYR A 294 2.23 -13.38 14.93
C TYR A 294 3.22 -12.28 14.52
N LEU A 295 3.57 -11.38 15.44
CA LEU A 295 4.70 -10.45 15.33
C LEU A 295 5.79 -10.84 16.34
N ILE A 296 7.03 -10.51 16.01
CA ILE A 296 8.22 -10.66 16.88
C ILE A 296 8.77 -9.26 17.16
N ARG A 297 8.99 -8.93 18.43
CA ARG A 297 9.84 -7.80 18.81
C ARG A 297 11.30 -8.23 18.85
N LEU A 298 12.16 -7.50 18.15
CA LEU A 298 13.61 -7.57 18.27
C LEU A 298 14.04 -6.63 19.39
N ASN A 299 14.62 -7.16 20.46
CA ASN A 299 15.10 -6.35 21.58
C ASN A 299 16.57 -5.97 21.31
N GLN A 300 16.78 -4.99 20.44
CA GLN A 300 18.13 -4.52 20.09
C GLN A 300 18.92 -4.02 21.31
N ILE A 301 20.24 -4.16 21.26
CA ILE A 301 21.16 -3.47 22.17
C ILE A 301 21.57 -2.17 21.48
N GLU A 302 21.14 -1.03 22.02
CA GLU A 302 21.19 0.28 21.33
C GLU A 302 22.61 0.70 20.91
N ASN A 303 23.62 0.36 21.70
CA ASN A 303 25.03 0.66 21.39
C ASN A 303 25.62 -0.22 20.27
N ILE A 304 24.91 -1.30 19.89
CA ILE A 304 25.36 -2.26 18.87
C ILE A 304 24.59 -2.06 17.56
N ILE A 305 23.27 -1.92 17.63
CA ILE A 305 22.42 -1.85 16.44
C ILE A 305 21.29 -0.84 16.61
N SER A 306 21.18 0.07 15.64
CA SER A 306 20.07 1.01 15.58
C SER A 306 18.79 0.32 15.10
N GLY A 307 17.67 0.55 15.80
CA GLY A 307 16.36 0.02 15.38
C GLY A 307 15.94 0.49 13.98
N ALA A 308 16.31 1.72 13.59
CA ALA A 308 16.02 2.25 12.26
C ALA A 308 16.85 1.54 11.17
N TYR A 309 18.13 1.27 11.47
CA TYR A 309 19.01 0.51 10.58
C TYR A 309 18.48 -0.91 10.37
N LEU A 310 18.09 -1.59 11.46
CA LEU A 310 17.49 -2.92 11.43
C LEU A 310 16.18 -2.95 10.63
N ASN A 311 15.32 -1.96 10.81
CA ASN A 311 14.07 -1.81 10.06
C ASN A 311 14.30 -1.65 8.55
N HIS A 312 15.24 -0.79 8.15
CA HIS A 312 15.57 -0.61 6.74
C HIS A 312 16.21 -1.86 6.13
N PHE A 313 17.08 -2.53 6.88
CA PHE A 313 17.75 -3.73 6.43
C PHE A 313 16.76 -4.87 6.19
N LEU A 314 15.90 -5.17 7.16
CA LEU A 314 14.94 -6.27 7.05
C LEU A 314 13.88 -6.02 5.96
N ASN A 315 13.64 -4.77 5.58
CA ASN A 315 12.77 -4.42 4.44
C ASN A 315 13.49 -4.39 3.07
N SER A 316 14.81 -4.57 3.06
CA SER A 316 15.62 -4.61 1.83
C SER A 316 15.43 -5.92 1.06
N HIS A 317 15.67 -5.87 -0.25
CA HIS A 317 15.58 -7.03 -1.12
C HIS A 317 16.50 -8.19 -0.67
N PRO A 318 17.78 -7.99 -0.31
CA PRO A 318 18.63 -9.06 0.22
C PRO A 318 18.03 -9.79 1.42
N ALA A 319 17.51 -9.05 2.42
CA ALA A 319 16.90 -9.65 3.60
C ALA A 319 15.61 -10.42 3.26
N LYS A 320 14.79 -9.89 2.34
CA LYS A 320 13.58 -10.58 1.85
C LYS A 320 13.90 -11.85 1.08
N VAL A 321 14.96 -11.87 0.27
CA VAL A 321 15.43 -13.07 -0.43
C VAL A 321 15.89 -14.12 0.57
N TYR A 322 16.66 -13.72 1.59
CA TYR A 322 17.05 -14.64 2.67
C TYR A 322 15.83 -15.18 3.42
N GLY A 323 14.86 -14.32 3.74
CA GLY A 323 13.60 -14.72 4.36
C GLY A 323 12.82 -15.73 3.54
N SER A 324 12.75 -15.54 2.22
CA SER A 324 12.13 -16.49 1.30
C SER A 324 12.84 -17.85 1.28
N PHE A 325 14.17 -17.86 1.48
CA PHE A 325 14.96 -19.09 1.57
C PHE A 325 14.74 -19.84 2.89
N VAL A 326 14.63 -19.13 4.01
CA VAL A 326 14.53 -19.78 5.34
C VAL A 326 13.09 -20.00 5.82
N LYS A 327 12.07 -19.41 5.20
CA LYS A 327 10.67 -19.56 5.65
C LYS A 327 10.22 -21.02 5.59
N THR A 328 9.33 -21.40 6.50
CA THR A 328 8.58 -22.66 6.41
C THR A 328 7.22 -22.36 5.80
N ASP A 329 6.82 -23.12 4.79
CA ASP A 329 5.53 -22.96 4.11
C ASP A 329 4.47 -23.95 4.63
N GLY A 330 3.25 -23.45 4.74
CA GLY A 330 2.00 -24.22 4.87
C GLY A 330 1.03 -23.85 3.75
N VAL A 331 -0.18 -24.42 3.78
CA VAL A 331 -1.14 -24.41 2.66
C VAL A 331 -1.48 -23.02 2.10
N ASN A 332 -1.40 -21.94 2.90
CA ASN A 332 -1.55 -20.55 2.44
C ASN A 332 -0.78 -19.54 3.33
N GLN A 333 0.22 -20.00 4.07
CA GLN A 333 0.87 -19.21 5.11
C GLN A 333 2.32 -19.63 5.25
N SER A 334 3.22 -18.67 5.37
CA SER A 334 4.63 -18.89 5.64
C SER A 334 4.99 -18.39 7.03
N ASN A 335 5.95 -19.05 7.66
CA ASN A 335 6.44 -18.71 8.99
C ASN A 335 7.98 -18.56 9.03
N ILE A 336 8.44 -17.53 9.74
CA ILE A 336 9.84 -17.33 10.12
C ILE A 336 9.86 -17.13 11.63
N ASN A 337 10.25 -18.18 12.38
CA ASN A 337 10.27 -18.15 13.84
C ASN A 337 11.47 -17.32 14.38
N GLY A 338 11.51 -17.13 15.71
CA GLY A 338 12.57 -16.36 16.38
C GLY A 338 13.97 -16.89 16.10
N ASP A 339 14.20 -18.20 16.17
CA ASP A 339 15.52 -18.78 15.88
C ASP A 339 15.96 -18.52 14.43
N LYS A 340 15.06 -18.66 13.46
CA LYS A 340 15.35 -18.35 12.06
C LYS A 340 15.69 -16.88 11.89
N LEU A 341 14.91 -15.97 12.50
CA LEU A 341 15.15 -14.54 12.46
C LEU A 341 16.48 -14.16 13.12
N SER A 342 16.82 -14.76 14.25
CA SER A 342 18.10 -14.54 14.93
C SER A 342 19.31 -14.98 14.08
N ASN A 343 19.15 -15.98 13.20
CA ASN A 343 20.17 -16.42 12.24
C ASN A 343 20.22 -15.59 10.95
N TYR A 344 19.50 -14.47 10.84
CA TYR A 344 19.60 -13.64 9.64
C TYR A 344 20.99 -13.01 9.57
N PRO A 345 21.70 -13.13 8.43
CA PRO A 345 22.89 -12.34 8.17
C PRO A 345 22.52 -10.86 8.12
N ILE A 346 23.28 -10.03 8.80
CA ILE A 346 23.17 -8.58 8.79
C ILE A 346 24.58 -7.97 8.60
N PRO A 347 24.76 -6.99 7.68
CA PRO A 347 26.00 -6.25 7.61
C PRO A 347 26.14 -5.33 8.82
N ILE A 348 27.27 -5.43 9.51
CA ILE A 348 27.60 -4.68 10.71
C ILE A 348 28.68 -3.66 10.43
N CYS A 349 28.42 -2.43 10.86
CA CYS A 349 29.32 -1.29 10.88
C CYS A 349 29.15 -0.51 12.18
N SER A 350 29.99 0.50 12.44
CA SER A 350 29.93 1.26 13.68
C SER A 350 28.57 1.93 13.86
N ILE A 351 28.14 2.16 15.11
CA ILE A 351 26.82 2.74 15.38
C ILE A 351 26.68 4.15 14.77
N GLU A 352 27.77 4.91 14.70
CA GLU A 352 27.82 6.21 14.03
C GLU A 352 27.56 6.06 12.53
N GLU A 353 28.18 5.08 11.88
CA GLU A 353 27.96 4.83 10.47
C GLU A 353 26.54 4.33 10.19
N GLN A 354 25.98 3.46 11.05
CA GLN A 354 24.58 3.04 10.96
C GLN A 354 23.63 4.24 10.97
N HIS A 355 23.87 5.23 11.83
CA HIS A 355 23.08 6.46 11.86
C HIS A 355 23.23 7.28 10.58
N GLN A 356 24.42 7.37 10.00
CA GLN A 356 24.60 8.04 8.71
C GLN A 356 23.90 7.31 7.57
N ILE A 357 23.97 5.98 7.54
CA ILE A 357 23.26 5.15 6.55
C ILE A 357 21.75 5.43 6.64
N VAL A 358 21.18 5.44 7.84
CA VAL A 358 19.76 5.74 8.05
C VAL A 358 19.42 7.13 7.53
N ARG A 359 20.23 8.15 7.82
CA ARG A 359 20.02 9.52 7.32
C ARG A 359 20.04 9.57 5.79
N GLU A 360 21.00 8.90 5.14
CA GLU A 360 21.11 8.85 3.68
C GLU A 360 19.92 8.12 3.03
N ILE A 361 19.45 7.04 3.66
CA ILE A 361 18.24 6.30 3.24
C ILE A 361 17.01 7.21 3.38
N GLU A 362 16.75 7.76 4.57
CA GLU A 362 15.56 8.56 4.84
C GLU A 362 15.51 9.81 3.95
N THR A 363 16.65 10.46 3.71
CA THR A 363 16.75 11.61 2.81
C THR A 363 16.27 11.25 1.40
N ARG A 364 16.77 10.16 0.82
CA ARG A 364 16.38 9.73 -0.53
C ARG A 364 14.95 9.20 -0.59
N LEU A 365 14.53 8.40 0.39
CA LEU A 365 13.18 7.84 0.43
C LEU A 365 12.11 8.90 0.69
N SER A 366 12.44 9.99 1.38
CA SER A 366 11.52 11.13 1.55
C SER A 366 11.18 11.80 0.22
N VAL A 367 12.13 11.86 -0.72
CA VAL A 367 11.89 12.35 -2.08
C VAL A 367 10.95 11.40 -2.81
N CYS A 368 11.18 10.09 -2.71
CA CYS A 368 10.28 9.08 -3.29
C CYS A 368 8.85 9.20 -2.74
N ASP A 369 8.69 9.40 -1.43
CA ASP A 369 7.38 9.58 -0.79
C ASP A 369 6.63 10.79 -1.38
N LYS A 370 7.32 11.92 -1.61
CA LYS A 370 6.73 13.11 -2.24
C LYS A 370 6.31 12.86 -3.69
N VAL A 371 7.13 12.15 -4.47
CA VAL A 371 6.80 11.81 -5.86
C VAL A 371 5.59 10.87 -5.91
N GLU A 372 5.54 9.85 -5.05
CA GLU A 372 4.42 8.91 -4.96
C GLU A 372 3.10 9.63 -4.62
N GLN A 373 3.16 10.59 -3.70
CA GLN A 373 2.03 11.45 -3.38
C GLN A 373 1.57 12.28 -4.60
N SER A 374 2.51 12.93 -5.30
CA SER A 374 2.21 13.72 -6.50
C SER A 374 1.59 12.88 -7.63
N ILE A 375 2.06 11.65 -7.80
CA ILE A 375 1.46 10.70 -8.76
C ILE A 375 0.03 10.35 -8.34
N THR A 376 -0.19 10.03 -7.07
CA THR A 376 -1.51 9.70 -6.54
C THR A 376 -2.50 10.85 -6.76
N GLU A 377 -2.10 12.08 -6.47
CA GLU A 377 -2.91 13.28 -6.73
C GLU A 377 -3.19 13.48 -8.23
N SER A 378 -2.20 13.22 -9.08
CA SER A 378 -2.34 13.34 -10.54
C SER A 378 -3.32 12.29 -11.11
N LEU A 379 -3.31 11.08 -10.57
CA LEU A 379 -4.28 10.03 -10.93
C LEU A 379 -5.71 10.41 -10.53
N GLU A 380 -5.91 11.03 -9.36
CA GLU A 380 -7.23 11.53 -8.96
C GLU A 380 -7.68 12.72 -9.84
N LYS A 381 -6.77 13.64 -10.16
CA LYS A 381 -7.05 14.73 -11.12
C LYS A 381 -7.42 14.17 -12.51
N ALA A 382 -6.76 13.11 -12.97
CA ALA A 382 -7.09 12.45 -14.22
C ALA A 382 -8.51 11.87 -14.21
N LYS A 383 -8.92 11.20 -13.12
CA LYS A 383 -10.30 10.71 -12.93
C LYS A 383 -11.31 11.86 -12.98
N ALA A 384 -11.03 12.97 -12.30
CA ALA A 384 -11.89 14.15 -12.31
C ALA A 384 -11.98 14.80 -13.70
N LEU A 385 -10.85 14.90 -14.41
CA LEU A 385 -10.79 15.45 -15.77
C LEU A 385 -11.62 14.62 -16.74
N ARG A 386 -11.57 13.28 -16.65
CA ARG A 386 -12.42 12.38 -17.45
C ARG A 386 -13.91 12.73 -17.28
N GLN A 387 -14.36 12.97 -16.06
CA GLN A 387 -15.75 13.36 -15.78
C GLN A 387 -16.06 14.78 -16.25
N SER A 388 -15.10 15.71 -16.15
CA SER A 388 -15.22 17.09 -16.66
C SER A 388 -15.39 17.13 -18.19
N ILE A 389 -14.63 16.32 -18.92
CA ILE A 389 -14.75 16.18 -20.38
C ILE A 389 -16.16 15.73 -20.76
N LEU A 390 -16.68 14.67 -20.11
CA LEU A 390 -18.04 14.18 -20.35
C LEU A 390 -19.09 15.23 -19.99
N LYS A 391 -18.90 15.95 -18.88
CA LYS A 391 -19.81 17.04 -18.49
C LYS A 391 -19.88 18.11 -19.58
N LYS A 392 -18.73 18.62 -20.04
CA LYS A 392 -18.66 19.60 -21.13
C LYS A 392 -19.28 19.07 -22.42
N ALA A 393 -19.06 17.80 -22.75
CA ALA A 393 -19.62 17.16 -23.94
C ALA A 393 -21.15 17.26 -23.98
N PHE A 394 -21.80 16.94 -22.87
CA PHE A 394 -23.25 16.87 -22.80
C PHE A 394 -23.91 18.18 -22.31
N GLU A 395 -23.12 19.16 -21.89
CA GLU A 395 -23.55 20.56 -21.71
C GLU A 395 -23.41 21.40 -22.99
N GLY A 396 -22.82 20.84 -24.06
CA GLY A 396 -22.64 21.52 -25.34
C GLY A 396 -21.46 22.49 -25.36
N THR A 397 -20.51 22.34 -24.45
CA THR A 397 -19.34 23.24 -24.28
C THR A 397 -18.00 22.56 -24.54
N LEU A 398 -18.00 21.32 -25.06
CA LEU A 398 -16.77 20.61 -25.41
C LEU A 398 -16.17 21.07 -26.75
N LEU A 399 -17.02 21.26 -27.76
CA LEU A 399 -16.60 21.74 -29.07
C LEU A 399 -16.48 23.26 -29.06
N SER A 400 -15.47 23.78 -29.74
CA SER A 400 -15.31 25.20 -30.02
C SER A 400 -16.35 25.69 -31.04
N THR A 401 -16.56 27.01 -31.09
CA THR A 401 -17.45 27.64 -32.07
C THR A 401 -17.09 27.26 -33.51
N ALA A 402 -15.80 27.24 -33.85
CA ALA A 402 -15.32 26.86 -35.17
C ALA A 402 -15.61 25.38 -35.52
N GLU A 403 -15.47 24.47 -34.55
CA GLU A 403 -15.82 23.05 -34.73
C GLU A 403 -17.33 22.87 -34.95
N ILE A 404 -18.17 23.63 -34.25
CA ILE A 404 -19.62 23.63 -34.42
C ILE A 404 -20.01 24.19 -35.80
N GLU A 405 -19.41 25.30 -36.23
CA GLU A 405 -19.65 25.86 -37.57
C GLU A 405 -19.25 24.90 -38.68
N LYS A 406 -18.13 24.19 -38.51
CA LYS A 406 -17.72 23.12 -39.42
C LYS A 406 -18.75 21.98 -39.46
N CYS A 407 -19.35 21.62 -38.33
CA CYS A 407 -20.42 20.62 -38.27
C CYS A 407 -21.67 21.05 -39.06
N LYS A 408 -22.02 22.34 -39.01
CA LYS A 408 -23.18 22.91 -39.73
C LYS A 408 -23.03 22.88 -41.26
N GLN A 409 -21.81 22.83 -41.77
CA GLN A 409 -21.51 22.75 -43.20
C GLN A 409 -21.56 21.31 -43.75
N ALA A 410 -21.72 20.29 -42.89
CA ALA A 410 -21.78 18.90 -43.33
C ALA A 410 -23.05 18.61 -44.14
N LYS A 411 -22.93 17.78 -45.18
CA LYS A 411 -24.05 17.43 -46.09
C LYS A 411 -25.25 16.80 -45.39
N ASP A 412 -25.01 16.10 -44.29
CA ASP A 412 -26.02 15.41 -43.47
C ASP A 412 -26.41 16.20 -42.22
N TYR A 413 -26.12 17.50 -42.19
CA TYR A 413 -26.56 18.37 -41.11
C TYR A 413 -28.07 18.63 -41.19
N GLU A 414 -28.76 18.45 -40.07
CA GLU A 414 -30.12 18.92 -39.86
C GLU A 414 -30.23 19.44 -38.42
N PRO A 415 -31.06 20.47 -38.14
CA PRO A 415 -31.25 20.96 -36.78
C PRO A 415 -31.75 19.86 -35.83
N ALA A 416 -31.41 19.97 -34.54
CA ALA A 416 -31.79 18.97 -33.53
C ALA A 416 -33.32 18.74 -33.44
N SER A 417 -34.13 19.77 -33.68
CA SER A 417 -35.59 19.67 -33.75
C SER A 417 -36.06 18.75 -34.88
N VAL A 418 -35.50 18.92 -36.08
CA VAL A 418 -35.81 18.11 -37.27
C VAL A 418 -35.37 16.66 -37.06
N LEU A 419 -34.17 16.47 -36.51
CA LEU A 419 -33.66 15.14 -36.16
C LEU A 419 -34.59 14.42 -35.16
N LEU A 420 -35.06 15.14 -34.12
CA LEU A 420 -35.96 14.59 -33.11
C LEU A 420 -37.30 14.16 -33.72
N GLU A 421 -37.89 14.97 -34.60
CA GLU A 421 -39.12 14.63 -35.32
C GLU A 421 -38.93 13.40 -36.19
N ARG A 422 -37.81 13.31 -36.92
CA ARG A 422 -37.49 12.14 -37.75
C ARG A 422 -37.39 10.86 -36.92
N ILE A 423 -36.74 10.92 -35.74
CA ILE A 423 -36.64 9.78 -34.82
C ILE A 423 -38.04 9.37 -34.31
N LYS A 424 -38.88 10.33 -33.91
CA LYS A 424 -40.26 10.05 -33.48
C LYS A 424 -41.05 9.34 -34.58
N ASN A 425 -41.01 9.85 -35.81
CA ASN A 425 -41.74 9.30 -36.96
C ASN A 425 -41.23 7.92 -37.40
N SER A 426 -39.93 7.64 -37.24
CA SER A 426 -39.36 6.31 -37.51
C SER A 426 -39.77 5.27 -36.45
N SER A 427 -40.01 5.70 -35.21
CA SER A 427 -40.35 4.81 -34.10
C SER A 427 -41.81 4.33 -34.17
N THR A 428 -42.72 5.15 -34.69
CA THR A 428 -44.14 4.79 -34.90
C THR A 428 -44.35 3.75 -36.01
N LYS A 429 -43.42 3.67 -36.99
CA LYS A 429 -43.50 2.69 -38.09
C LYS A 429 -43.02 1.29 -37.69
N VAL A 430 -42.11 1.16 -36.72
CA VAL A 430 -41.58 -0.14 -36.25
C VAL A 430 -42.56 -0.85 -35.30
N SER A 431 -43.46 -0.10 -34.65
CA SER A 431 -44.54 -0.65 -33.81
C SER A 431 -45.78 -1.09 -34.58
N ALA A 432 -45.80 -0.90 -35.91
CA ALA A 432 -46.92 -1.23 -36.80
C ALA A 432 -46.58 -2.37 -37.79
N SER A 433 -45.45 -3.05 -37.59
CA SER A 433 -44.95 -4.16 -38.42
C SER A 433 -44.66 -5.40 -37.59
#